data_AF-A0A6P5BL59-F1
#
_entry.id   AF-A0A6P5BL59-F1
#
_cell.length_a   1.000
_cell.length_b   1.000
_cell.length_c   1.000
_cell.angle_alpha   90.00
_cell.angle_beta   90.00
_cell.angle_gamma   90.00
#
_symmetry.space_group_name_H-M   'P 1'
#
loop_
_entity.id
_entity.type
_entity.pdbx_description
1 polymer ?
#
loop_
_entity_poly.entity_id
_entity_poly.type
_entity_poly.pdbx_seq_one_letter_code
_entity_poly.pdbx_strand_id
1 'polypeptide(L)'
;MLRNKGHSSKQDNLAVTAVALQDHIVHDLQLQSLSVADYSKTKVQKTENRSTSLKRNAKAATDTGLKKTTQGGPKAEDPEKEYVLDPKPPPLTLAQKLGLFEPPPLPLSADEWDRVKQRSVEQGDSMQPCPICKEEFGLHPQACLQAFEKFTNKKTCPLCRKNQYQTRVIRDGARLFRIKCATRIQASWRGHVVRRWYRDLRRTVPPADAKLRRKFFETKFTEISQRLLCSYRTDIDELFSEVDRCLAINRSVLQQLEERCGRELSEEEWGEIQTQALRREAPECPICLTALAPRETVLLSCSHVFHRACLHALEEFSLGESAPFHACPLCRCCYQKRILEC
;
A
#
# COMPACT_ATOMS: atom_id res chain seq x y z
N MET A 1 -40.97 87.83 -55.79
CA MET A 1 -40.87 86.36 -55.78
C MET A 1 -39.42 85.98 -55.49
N LEU A 2 -39.16 85.47 -54.28
CA LEU A 2 -37.86 85.02 -53.80
C LEU A 2 -37.57 83.61 -54.34
N ARG A 3 -36.41 83.40 -54.97
CA ARG A 3 -35.87 82.08 -55.29
C ARG A 3 -34.66 81.82 -54.39
N ASN A 4 -34.88 81.13 -53.29
CA ASN A 4 -33.80 80.63 -52.44
C ASN A 4 -33.16 79.40 -53.11
N LYS A 5 -31.85 79.48 -53.36
CA LYS A 5 -31.00 78.35 -53.74
C LYS A 5 -30.90 77.40 -52.55
N GLY A 6 -31.28 76.14 -52.75
CA GLY A 6 -31.22 75.10 -51.75
C GLY A 6 -29.78 74.79 -51.34
N HIS A 7 -29.45 75.07 -50.09
CA HIS A 7 -28.46 74.32 -49.34
C HIS A 7 -29.16 73.11 -48.74
N SER A 8 -28.83 71.87 -49.16
CA SER A 8 -28.87 70.72 -48.25
C SER A 8 -28.33 69.45 -48.92
N SER A 9 -27.06 69.16 -48.71
CA SER A 9 -26.54 67.78 -48.71
C SER A 9 -25.60 67.53 -47.53
N LYS A 10 -25.40 68.53 -46.66
CA LYS A 10 -24.58 68.45 -45.44
C LYS A 10 -25.41 68.19 -44.17
N GLN A 11 -26.72 68.42 -44.20
CA GLN A 11 -27.58 68.23 -43.01
C GLN A 11 -27.95 66.76 -42.76
N ASP A 12 -28.04 65.94 -43.81
CA ASP A 12 -28.49 64.54 -43.67
C ASP A 12 -27.49 63.65 -42.91
N ASN A 13 -26.21 64.02 -42.90
CA ASN A 13 -25.19 63.31 -42.12
C ASN A 13 -25.07 63.80 -40.67
N LEU A 14 -25.57 65.00 -40.33
CA LEU A 14 -25.40 65.56 -38.99
C LEU A 14 -26.16 64.75 -37.93
N ALA A 15 -27.40 64.35 -38.22
CA ALA A 15 -28.20 63.53 -37.31
C ALA A 15 -27.54 62.16 -37.07
N VAL A 16 -27.05 61.51 -38.13
CA VAL A 16 -26.36 60.21 -38.04
C VAL A 16 -25.05 60.34 -37.26
N THR A 17 -24.25 61.40 -37.50
CA THR A 17 -23.03 61.64 -36.74
C THR A 17 -23.29 61.96 -35.27
N ALA A 18 -24.35 62.71 -34.94
CA ALA A 18 -24.72 63.03 -33.56
C ALA A 18 -25.20 61.79 -32.79
N VAL A 19 -26.00 60.94 -33.43
CA VAL A 19 -26.44 59.65 -32.86
C VAL A 19 -25.26 58.70 -32.69
N ALA A 20 -24.37 58.62 -33.68
CA ALA A 20 -23.15 57.82 -33.59
C ALA A 20 -22.23 58.29 -32.45
N LEU A 21 -22.09 59.61 -32.25
CA LEU A 21 -21.35 60.22 -31.14
C LEU A 21 -21.94 59.86 -29.78
N GLN A 22 -23.26 59.99 -29.62
CA GLN A 22 -23.95 59.64 -28.37
C GLN A 22 -23.82 58.15 -28.05
N ASP A 23 -24.03 57.29 -29.04
CA ASP A 23 -23.86 55.83 -28.92
C ASP A 23 -22.43 55.46 -28.49
N HIS A 24 -21.43 56.09 -29.10
CA HIS A 24 -20.02 55.86 -28.76
C HIS A 24 -19.69 56.30 -27.34
N ILE A 25 -20.17 57.45 -26.89
CA ILE A 25 -19.95 57.95 -25.51
C ILE A 25 -20.59 57.00 -24.48
N VAL A 26 -21.80 56.49 -24.76
CA VAL A 26 -22.50 55.53 -23.88
C VAL A 26 -21.73 54.19 -23.79
N HIS A 27 -21.18 53.72 -24.90
CA HIS A 27 -20.39 52.49 -24.96
C HIS A 27 -18.98 52.64 -24.34
N ASP A 28 -18.31 53.77 -24.53
CA ASP A 28 -16.93 54.02 -24.06
C ASP A 28 -16.87 54.28 -22.55
N LEU A 29 -17.89 54.95 -21.99
CA LEU A 29 -18.01 55.20 -20.54
C LEU A 29 -18.61 54.01 -19.76
N GLN A 30 -18.90 52.88 -20.41
CA GLN A 30 -19.54 51.70 -19.82
C GLN A 30 -20.86 52.00 -19.07
N LEU A 31 -21.58 53.08 -19.42
CA LEU A 31 -22.79 53.53 -18.72
C LEU A 31 -23.97 52.55 -18.83
N GLN A 32 -23.86 51.50 -19.65
CA GLN A 32 -24.82 50.39 -19.69
C GLN A 32 -24.91 49.63 -18.36
N SER A 33 -23.93 49.72 -17.47
CA SER A 33 -24.03 49.13 -16.12
C SER A 33 -24.88 49.95 -15.14
N LEU A 34 -25.49 51.06 -15.56
CA LEU A 34 -26.30 51.95 -14.71
C LEU A 34 -27.75 52.15 -15.19
N SER A 35 -28.20 51.40 -16.20
CA SER A 35 -29.61 51.41 -16.62
C SER A 35 -30.45 50.54 -15.66
N VAL A 36 -31.02 51.18 -14.64
CA VAL A 36 -32.15 50.66 -13.87
C VAL A 36 -33.38 50.62 -14.77
N ALA A 37 -34.10 49.50 -14.75
CA ALA A 37 -35.35 49.18 -15.46
C ALA A 37 -35.11 48.82 -16.95
N ASP A 38 -35.47 47.62 -17.45
CA ASP A 38 -36.82 47.09 -17.36
C ASP A 38 -36.98 45.58 -17.69
N TYR A 39 -37.97 45.00 -17.00
CA TYR A 39 -38.82 43.83 -17.29
C TYR A 39 -38.21 42.45 -17.63
N SER A 40 -38.14 41.64 -16.56
CA SER A 40 -38.68 40.28 -16.46
C SER A 40 -39.26 39.65 -17.74
N LYS A 41 -38.57 38.63 -18.26
CA LYS A 41 -39.24 37.48 -18.89
C LYS A 41 -38.76 36.16 -18.27
N THR A 42 -39.77 35.47 -17.78
CA THR A 42 -39.80 34.20 -17.04
C THR A 42 -39.50 33.02 -17.98
N LYS A 43 -38.75 32.04 -17.44
CA LYS A 43 -38.60 30.60 -17.77
C LYS A 43 -39.31 30.05 -19.03
N VAL A 44 -38.60 29.17 -19.77
CA VAL A 44 -39.05 27.77 -20.01
C VAL A 44 -37.84 26.84 -20.11
N GLN A 45 -37.75 25.86 -19.20
CA GLN A 45 -36.95 24.64 -19.33
C GLN A 45 -37.62 23.71 -20.35
N LYS A 46 -36.86 23.10 -21.25
CA LYS A 46 -37.27 21.88 -21.96
C LYS A 46 -36.28 20.76 -21.69
N THR A 47 -36.70 19.88 -20.81
CA THR A 47 -36.17 18.55 -20.56
C THR A 47 -36.72 17.62 -21.65
N GLU A 48 -35.86 16.90 -22.38
CA GLU A 48 -36.25 15.65 -23.04
C GLU A 48 -35.20 14.58 -22.78
N ASN A 49 -35.63 13.57 -22.02
CA ASN A 49 -34.94 12.30 -21.81
C ASN A 49 -35.53 11.26 -22.78
N ARG A 50 -34.67 10.46 -23.43
CA ARG A 50 -34.97 9.09 -23.88
C ARG A 50 -33.64 8.36 -24.11
N SER A 51 -33.19 7.54 -23.15
CA SER A 51 -33.48 6.10 -22.94
C SER A 51 -32.50 5.17 -23.65
N THR A 52 -31.56 4.67 -22.85
CA THR A 52 -30.98 3.32 -22.79
C THR A 52 -31.33 2.31 -23.89
N SER A 53 -30.28 1.70 -24.44
CA SER A 53 -30.30 0.30 -24.90
C SER A 53 -28.98 -0.37 -24.48
N LEU A 54 -29.08 -1.26 -23.49
CA LEU A 54 -28.05 -2.21 -23.11
C LEU A 54 -28.12 -3.42 -24.06
N LYS A 55 -26.99 -3.83 -24.64
CA LYS A 55 -26.78 -5.22 -25.05
C LYS A 55 -25.47 -5.73 -24.48
N ARG A 56 -25.65 -6.73 -23.61
CA ARG A 56 -24.67 -7.57 -22.94
C ARG A 56 -24.21 -8.64 -23.93
N ASN A 57 -22.91 -8.94 -23.99
CA ASN A 57 -22.38 -10.29 -24.20
C ASN A 57 -20.88 -10.27 -23.83
N ALA A 58 -20.54 -11.01 -22.78
CA ALA A 58 -19.19 -11.22 -22.29
C ALA A 58 -18.62 -12.51 -22.87
N LYS A 59 -17.35 -12.51 -23.29
CA LYS A 59 -16.44 -13.66 -23.20
C LYS A 59 -15.02 -13.18 -22.89
N ALA A 60 -14.38 -13.92 -21.98
CA ALA A 60 -13.07 -13.65 -21.40
C ALA A 60 -11.93 -13.86 -22.40
N ALA A 61 -10.86 -13.06 -22.27
CA ALA A 61 -9.54 -13.36 -22.84
C ALA A 61 -8.45 -12.65 -22.03
N THR A 62 -7.44 -13.41 -21.67
CA THR A 62 -6.34 -13.10 -20.75
C THR A 62 -5.30 -12.15 -21.35
N ASP A 63 -4.76 -11.31 -20.46
CA ASP A 63 -3.72 -10.32 -20.67
C ASP A 63 -2.40 -10.93 -21.18
N THR A 64 -2.02 -10.56 -22.41
CA THR A 64 -0.64 -10.66 -22.89
C THR A 64 -0.24 -9.31 -23.47
N GLY A 65 0.21 -8.44 -22.58
CA GLY A 65 0.72 -7.12 -22.92
C GLY A 65 1.69 -7.12 -24.11
N LEU A 66 1.53 -6.07 -24.93
CA LEU A 66 2.41 -5.59 -25.99
C LEU A 66 2.03 -5.97 -27.45
N LYS A 67 1.29 -5.09 -28.14
CA LYS A 67 1.81 -4.27 -29.26
C LYS A 67 0.78 -3.32 -29.90
N LYS A 68 1.36 -2.25 -30.49
CA LYS A 68 0.82 -1.16 -31.31
C LYS A 68 -0.21 -1.62 -32.37
N THR A 69 -1.21 -0.80 -32.67
CA THR A 69 -1.24 0.17 -33.80
C THR A 69 -2.61 0.85 -33.98
N THR A 70 -2.56 1.95 -34.73
CA THR A 70 -3.59 2.49 -35.63
C THR A 70 -4.58 3.52 -35.08
N GLN A 71 -4.34 4.77 -35.49
CA GLN A 71 -5.23 5.91 -35.38
C GLN A 71 -6.52 5.68 -36.19
N GLY A 72 -7.65 6.08 -35.61
CA GLY A 72 -8.97 6.02 -36.24
C GLY A 72 -10.07 6.45 -35.27
N GLY A 73 -9.88 7.57 -34.58
CA GLY A 73 -10.89 8.20 -33.72
C GLY A 73 -11.16 9.63 -34.19
N PRO A 74 -12.38 10.16 -34.00
CA PRO A 74 -12.73 11.53 -34.41
C PRO A 74 -11.72 12.49 -33.78
N LYS A 75 -11.19 13.44 -34.59
CA LYS A 75 -10.15 14.40 -34.19
C LYS A 75 -10.47 14.97 -32.80
N ALA A 76 -9.89 14.38 -31.77
CA ALA A 76 -9.78 15.01 -30.48
C ALA A 76 -9.02 16.30 -30.74
N GLU A 77 -9.59 17.43 -30.37
CA GLU A 77 -8.84 18.69 -30.40
C GLU A 77 -7.55 18.46 -29.64
N ASP A 78 -6.43 18.75 -30.32
CA ASP A 78 -5.10 18.54 -29.77
C ASP A 78 -5.05 19.15 -28.36
N PRO A 79 -4.86 18.34 -27.32
CA PRO A 79 -4.91 18.80 -25.94
C PRO A 79 -3.81 19.81 -25.66
N GLU A 80 -2.89 20.08 -26.59
CA GLU A 80 -1.78 21.02 -26.51
C GLU A 80 -2.00 22.39 -27.18
N LYS A 81 -3.19 22.68 -27.73
CA LYS A 81 -3.44 23.99 -28.35
C LYS A 81 -3.27 25.15 -27.35
N GLU A 82 -2.50 26.13 -27.79
CA GLU A 82 -2.31 27.42 -27.12
C GLU A 82 -3.46 28.34 -27.49
N TYR A 83 -3.91 29.16 -26.54
CA TYR A 83 -5.07 30.02 -26.72
C TYR A 83 -4.84 31.40 -26.09
N VAL A 84 -5.49 32.41 -26.67
CA VAL A 84 -5.50 33.78 -26.17
C VAL A 84 -6.54 33.89 -25.05
N LEU A 85 -6.16 34.47 -23.91
CA LEU A 85 -7.03 34.63 -22.75
C LEU A 85 -7.93 35.85 -22.84
N ASP A 86 -7.56 36.85 -23.65
CA ASP A 86 -8.31 38.09 -23.75
C ASP A 86 -9.66 37.91 -24.46
N PRO A 87 -10.72 38.59 -24.00
CA PRO A 87 -12.00 38.57 -24.69
C PRO A 87 -11.86 39.19 -26.08
N LYS A 88 -12.64 38.69 -27.04
CA LYS A 88 -12.71 39.30 -28.37
C LYS A 88 -13.18 40.76 -28.24
N PRO A 89 -12.55 41.72 -28.94
CA PRO A 89 -12.95 43.11 -28.84
C PRO A 89 -14.40 43.28 -29.30
N PRO A 90 -15.17 44.20 -28.68
CA PRO A 90 -16.53 44.51 -29.12
C PRO A 90 -16.51 45.02 -30.58
N PRO A 91 -17.60 44.83 -31.33
CA PRO A 91 -17.70 45.34 -32.69
C PRO A 91 -17.54 46.87 -32.70
N LEU A 92 -16.90 47.39 -33.74
CA LEU A 92 -16.68 48.84 -33.90
C LEU A 92 -18.01 49.61 -33.86
N THR A 93 -18.04 50.68 -33.08
CA THR A 93 -19.21 51.57 -33.00
C THR A 93 -19.43 52.27 -34.35
N LEU A 94 -20.64 52.76 -34.59
CA LEU A 94 -20.95 53.50 -35.81
C LEU A 94 -20.02 54.72 -35.95
N ALA A 95 -19.68 55.40 -34.85
CA ALA A 95 -18.77 56.54 -34.85
C ALA A 95 -17.34 56.17 -35.29
N GLN A 96 -16.84 55.01 -34.85
CA GLN A 96 -15.54 54.49 -35.28
C GLN A 96 -15.56 54.09 -36.76
N LYS A 97 -16.67 53.51 -37.24
CA LYS A 97 -16.85 53.18 -38.67
C LYS A 97 -16.92 54.42 -39.55
N LEU A 98 -17.47 55.52 -39.04
CA LEU A 98 -17.54 56.82 -39.70
C LEU A 98 -16.23 57.64 -39.59
N GLY A 99 -15.21 57.12 -38.89
CA GLY A 99 -13.92 57.78 -38.71
C GLY A 99 -13.95 58.98 -37.78
N LEU A 100 -14.99 59.13 -36.95
CA LEU A 100 -15.08 60.19 -35.93
C LEU A 100 -14.16 59.92 -34.74
N PHE A 101 -13.85 58.65 -34.48
CA PHE A 101 -12.89 58.19 -33.46
C PHE A 101 -11.98 57.14 -34.05
N GLU A 102 -10.74 57.08 -33.55
CA GLU A 102 -9.81 56.03 -33.93
C GLU A 102 -10.33 54.66 -33.45
N PRO A 103 -10.30 53.63 -34.32
CA PRO A 103 -10.62 52.27 -33.91
C PRO A 103 -9.67 51.78 -32.81
N PRO A 104 -10.13 50.95 -31.85
CA PRO A 104 -9.24 50.33 -30.89
C PRO A 104 -8.14 49.52 -31.59
N PRO A 105 -6.95 49.40 -30.97
CA PRO A 105 -5.85 48.62 -31.52
C PRO A 105 -6.30 47.19 -31.86
N LEU A 106 -5.96 46.74 -33.06
CA LEU A 106 -6.30 45.39 -33.50
C LEU A 106 -5.63 44.34 -32.60
N PRO A 107 -6.34 43.24 -32.28
CA PRO A 107 -5.71 42.07 -31.66
C PRO A 107 -4.53 41.57 -32.48
N LEU A 108 -3.51 41.04 -31.81
CA LEU A 108 -2.36 40.46 -32.49
C LEU A 108 -2.82 39.26 -33.34
N SER A 109 -2.29 39.19 -34.56
CA SER A 109 -2.49 38.07 -35.47
C SER A 109 -1.78 36.81 -34.95
N ALA A 110 -2.17 35.63 -35.48
CA ALA A 110 -1.52 34.37 -35.12
C ALA A 110 -0.01 34.38 -35.41
N ASP A 111 0.40 34.93 -36.55
CA ASP A 111 1.80 35.04 -36.96
C ASP A 111 2.61 35.96 -36.04
N GLU A 112 2.02 37.08 -35.60
CA GLU A 112 2.66 37.98 -34.63
C GLU A 112 2.83 37.30 -33.27
N TRP A 113 1.82 36.53 -32.83
CA TRP A 113 1.92 35.75 -31.61
C TRP A 113 3.02 34.68 -31.68
N ASP A 114 3.21 34.05 -32.84
CA ASP A 114 4.28 33.06 -33.03
C ASP A 114 5.66 33.72 -33.02
N ARG A 115 5.81 34.94 -33.57
CA ARG A 115 7.04 35.75 -33.45
C ARG A 115 7.34 36.15 -32.00
N VAL A 116 6.31 36.53 -31.24
CA VAL A 116 6.45 36.87 -29.80
C VAL A 116 6.88 35.62 -29.02
N LYS A 117 6.25 34.48 -29.28
CA LYS A 117 6.62 33.21 -28.66
C LYS A 117 8.05 32.81 -28.99
N GLN A 118 8.45 32.89 -30.26
CA GLN A 118 9.81 32.54 -30.68
C GLN A 118 10.86 33.37 -29.93
N ARG A 119 10.63 34.69 -29.80
CA ARG A 119 11.52 35.57 -29.01
C ARG A 119 11.62 35.13 -27.55
N SER A 120 10.50 34.78 -26.92
CA SER A 120 10.49 34.30 -25.53
C SER A 120 11.24 32.99 -25.36
N VAL A 121 11.14 32.08 -26.34
CA VAL A 121 11.90 30.81 -26.37
C VAL A 121 13.40 31.08 -26.52
N GLU A 122 13.81 31.98 -27.42
CA GLU A 122 15.20 32.36 -27.63
C GLU A 122 15.81 33.02 -26.39
N GLN A 123 15.02 33.82 -25.66
CA GLN A 123 15.43 34.44 -24.39
C GLN A 123 15.44 33.44 -23.22
N GLY A 124 14.77 32.30 -23.37
CA GLY A 124 14.70 31.27 -22.35
C GLY A 124 13.82 31.65 -21.16
N ASP A 125 12.78 32.48 -21.35
CA ASP A 125 11.93 32.96 -20.26
C ASP A 125 11.28 31.82 -19.47
N SER A 126 10.89 30.74 -20.16
CA SER A 126 10.27 29.55 -19.54
C SER A 126 11.25 28.69 -18.73
N MET A 127 12.57 28.95 -18.82
CA MET A 127 13.59 28.29 -17.99
C MET A 127 13.79 29.00 -16.65
N GLN A 128 13.51 30.30 -16.60
CA GLN A 128 13.58 31.10 -15.38
C GLN A 128 12.32 30.88 -14.53
N PRO A 129 12.41 31.02 -13.20
CA PRO A 129 11.23 30.96 -12.35
C PRO A 129 10.27 32.12 -12.64
N CYS A 130 8.99 31.93 -12.33
CA CYS A 130 7.97 32.95 -12.49
C CYS A 130 8.36 34.23 -11.73
N PRO A 131 8.40 35.42 -12.37
CA PRO A 131 8.79 36.66 -11.70
C PRO A 131 7.87 37.10 -10.55
N ILE A 132 6.67 36.54 -10.46
CA ILE A 132 5.66 36.88 -9.46
C ILE A 132 5.78 35.96 -8.23
N CYS A 133 5.70 34.63 -8.42
CA CYS A 133 5.74 33.66 -7.30
C CYS A 133 7.13 33.05 -7.05
N LYS A 134 8.10 33.26 -7.94
CA LYS A 134 9.46 32.69 -7.89
C LYS A 134 9.53 31.17 -7.99
N GLU A 135 8.45 30.51 -8.41
CA GLU A 135 8.41 29.06 -8.63
C GLU A 135 8.74 28.69 -10.09
N GLU A 136 9.30 27.51 -10.30
CA GLU A 136 9.50 26.96 -11.64
C GLU A 136 8.15 26.63 -12.30
N PHE A 137 8.08 26.78 -13.63
CA PHE A 137 6.89 26.40 -14.39
C PHE A 137 6.70 24.87 -14.38
N GLY A 138 5.54 24.43 -13.91
CA GLY A 138 5.14 23.03 -13.87
C GLY A 138 4.23 22.62 -15.03
N LEU A 139 3.47 21.54 -14.83
CA LEU A 139 2.50 21.03 -15.83
C LEU A 139 1.23 21.87 -15.94
N HIS A 140 0.85 22.56 -14.86
CA HIS A 140 -0.40 23.31 -14.78
C HIS A 140 -0.15 24.79 -15.04
N PRO A 141 -1.09 25.48 -15.73
CA PRO A 141 -1.01 26.92 -15.92
C PRO A 141 -1.09 27.62 -14.57
N GLN A 142 -0.18 28.58 -14.34
CA GLN A 142 -0.17 29.40 -13.13
C GLN A 142 -1.11 30.60 -13.30
N ALA A 143 -1.94 30.86 -12.29
CA ALA A 143 -2.86 32.01 -12.27
C ALA A 143 -2.23 33.28 -11.65
N CYS A 144 -0.90 33.35 -11.56
CA CYS A 144 -0.18 34.44 -10.89
C CYS A 144 -0.45 35.81 -11.52
N LEU A 145 -0.55 35.88 -12.86
CA LEU A 145 -0.89 37.13 -13.55
C LEU A 145 -2.32 37.60 -13.21
N GLN A 146 -3.30 36.70 -13.22
CA GLN A 146 -4.68 37.04 -12.85
C GLN A 146 -4.79 37.47 -11.38
N ALA A 147 -4.04 36.83 -10.48
CA ALA A 147 -3.98 37.23 -9.08
C ALA A 147 -3.37 38.63 -8.91
N PHE A 148 -2.31 38.94 -9.67
CA PHE A 148 -1.68 40.25 -9.68
C PHE A 148 -2.63 41.35 -10.20
N GLU A 149 -3.34 41.08 -11.30
CA GLU A 149 -4.33 42.01 -11.88
C GLU A 149 -5.49 42.29 -10.90
N LYS A 150 -5.97 41.26 -10.20
CA LYS A 150 -6.99 41.41 -9.15
C LYS A 150 -6.48 42.22 -7.95
N PHE A 151 -5.21 42.08 -7.59
CA PHE A 151 -4.62 42.82 -6.48
C PHE A 151 -4.42 44.30 -6.82
N THR A 152 -3.96 44.62 -8.03
CA THR A 152 -3.73 46.01 -8.46
C THR A 152 -4.98 46.70 -9.00
N ASN A 153 -6.07 45.96 -9.22
CA ASN A 153 -7.29 46.38 -9.89
C ASN A 153 -7.05 47.02 -11.27
N LYS A 154 -5.93 46.70 -11.92
CA LYS A 154 -5.51 47.25 -13.22
C LYS A 154 -4.78 46.20 -14.03
N LYS A 155 -5.06 46.13 -15.34
CA LYS A 155 -4.34 45.25 -16.27
C LYS A 155 -2.97 45.86 -16.64
N THR A 156 -1.98 45.66 -15.76
CA THR A 156 -0.61 46.20 -15.91
C THR A 156 0.44 45.09 -15.86
N CYS A 157 1.44 45.16 -16.75
CA CYS A 157 2.49 44.15 -16.77
C CYS A 157 3.38 44.28 -15.51
N PRO A 158 3.61 43.21 -14.73
CA PRO A 158 4.44 43.28 -13.51
C PRO A 158 5.91 43.60 -13.80
N LEU A 159 6.39 43.33 -15.02
CA LEU A 159 7.79 43.56 -15.41
C LEU A 159 8.03 44.98 -15.94
N CYS A 160 7.22 45.43 -16.89
CA CYS A 160 7.45 46.70 -17.59
C CYS A 160 6.39 47.77 -17.34
N ARG A 161 5.38 47.50 -16.51
CA ARG A 161 4.27 48.39 -16.15
C ARG A 161 3.44 48.93 -17.32
N LYS A 162 3.61 48.38 -18.53
CA LYS A 162 2.78 48.73 -19.68
C LYS A 162 1.34 48.25 -19.45
N ASN A 163 0.39 49.12 -19.81
CA ASN A 163 -1.04 48.83 -19.80
C ASN A 163 -1.45 48.15 -21.12
N GLN A 164 -2.64 47.53 -21.13
CA GLN A 164 -3.30 47.04 -22.35
C GLN A 164 -2.50 46.00 -23.18
N TYR A 165 -1.71 45.15 -22.51
CA TYR A 165 -1.11 43.99 -23.17
C TYR A 165 -2.16 42.92 -23.48
N GLN A 166 -1.84 42.06 -24.43
CA GLN A 166 -2.59 40.84 -24.69
C GLN A 166 -1.89 39.63 -24.07
N THR A 167 -2.64 38.58 -23.79
CA THR A 167 -2.21 37.38 -23.06
C THR A 167 -2.52 36.11 -23.84
N ARG A 168 -1.50 35.28 -24.04
CA ARG A 168 -1.60 33.94 -24.65
C ARG A 168 -1.02 32.91 -23.68
N VAL A 169 -1.72 31.81 -23.49
CA VAL A 169 -1.20 30.66 -22.73
C VAL A 169 -0.19 29.92 -23.60
N ILE A 170 1.06 29.85 -23.15
CA ILE A 170 2.12 29.04 -23.77
C ILE A 170 2.39 27.78 -22.95
N ARG A 171 2.83 26.70 -23.60
CA ARG A 171 3.12 25.40 -22.93
C ARG A 171 4.59 25.05 -22.82
N ASP A 172 5.48 25.99 -23.14
CA ASP A 172 6.92 25.76 -23.17
C ASP A 172 7.47 25.36 -21.78
N GLY A 173 7.02 26.03 -20.71
CA GLY A 173 7.37 25.65 -19.33
C GLY A 173 6.98 24.22 -18.99
N ALA A 174 5.76 23.79 -19.34
CA ALA A 174 5.32 22.41 -19.13
C ALA A 174 6.13 21.39 -19.94
N ARG A 175 6.50 21.72 -21.19
CA ARG A 175 7.38 20.90 -22.03
C ARG A 175 8.77 20.74 -21.41
N LEU A 176 9.36 21.84 -20.96
CA LEU A 176 10.67 21.84 -20.29
C LEU A 176 10.63 21.05 -18.98
N PHE A 177 9.57 21.20 -18.19
CA PHE A 177 9.35 20.42 -16.97
C PHE A 177 9.28 18.91 -17.25
N ARG A 178 8.53 18.48 -18.28
CA ARG A 178 8.49 17.07 -18.71
C ARG A 178 9.88 16.54 -19.09
N ILE A 179 10.68 17.34 -19.80
CA ILE A 179 12.07 16.97 -20.15
C ILE A 179 12.92 16.83 -18.88
N LYS A 180 12.84 17.78 -17.93
CA LYS A 180 13.55 17.68 -16.64
C LYS A 180 13.16 16.40 -15.89
N CYS A 181 11.86 16.10 -15.80
CA CYS A 181 11.36 14.87 -15.17
C CYS A 181 11.87 13.61 -15.87
N ALA A 182 11.81 13.55 -17.19
CA ALA A 182 12.31 12.44 -17.98
C ALA A 182 13.81 12.22 -17.74
N THR A 183 14.61 13.28 -17.75
CA THR A 183 16.06 13.22 -17.46
C THR A 183 16.32 12.67 -16.05
N ARG A 184 15.57 13.10 -15.04
CA ARG A 184 15.70 12.59 -13.66
C ARG A 184 15.39 11.09 -13.57
N ILE A 185 14.30 10.66 -14.20
CA ILE A 185 13.90 9.24 -14.24
C ILE A 185 14.98 8.42 -14.95
N GLN A 186 15.42 8.86 -16.12
CA GLN A 186 16.44 8.17 -16.89
C GLN A 186 17.78 8.10 -16.15
N ALA A 187 18.21 9.18 -15.50
CA ALA A 187 19.44 9.21 -14.70
C ALA A 187 19.35 8.24 -13.51
N SER A 188 18.21 8.22 -12.81
CA SER A 188 17.98 7.28 -11.70
C SER A 188 18.02 5.83 -12.18
N TRP A 189 17.36 5.52 -13.30
CA TRP A 189 17.37 4.19 -13.91
C TRP A 189 18.76 3.76 -14.36
N ARG A 190 19.47 4.60 -15.12
CA ARG A 190 20.86 4.34 -15.56
C ARG A 190 21.75 4.07 -14.34
N GLY A 191 21.61 4.87 -13.28
CA GLY A 191 22.32 4.66 -12.01
C GLY A 191 21.95 3.34 -11.31
N HIS A 192 20.67 2.96 -11.31
CA HIS A 192 20.22 1.69 -10.74
C HIS A 192 20.84 0.49 -11.47
N VAL A 193 20.82 0.50 -12.79
CA VAL A 193 21.40 -0.56 -13.64
C VAL A 193 22.89 -0.72 -13.34
N VAL A 194 23.65 0.37 -13.35
CA VAL A 194 25.10 0.35 -13.06
C VAL A 194 25.38 -0.14 -11.64
N ARG A 195 24.62 0.33 -10.62
CA ARG A 195 24.79 -0.13 -9.24
C ARG A 195 24.49 -1.61 -9.06
N ARG A 196 23.51 -2.15 -9.78
CA ARG A 196 23.20 -3.59 -9.79
C ARG A 196 24.38 -4.38 -10.34
N TRP A 197 24.86 -4.01 -11.53
CA TRP A 197 26.03 -4.65 -12.15
C TRP A 197 27.29 -4.53 -11.28
N TYR A 198 27.56 -3.35 -10.73
CA TYR A 198 28.72 -3.10 -9.87
C TYR A 198 28.67 -3.90 -8.56
N ARG A 199 27.48 -4.18 -8.02
CA ARG A 199 27.31 -5.05 -6.86
C ARG A 199 27.78 -6.48 -7.15
N ASP A 200 27.45 -7.00 -8.32
CA ASP A 200 27.88 -8.33 -8.75
C ASP A 200 29.39 -8.35 -9.01
N LEU A 201 29.93 -7.32 -9.66
CA LEU A 201 31.37 -7.16 -9.85
C LEU A 201 32.14 -7.14 -8.52
N ARG A 202 31.63 -6.42 -7.50
CA ARG A 202 32.23 -6.39 -6.16
C ARG A 202 32.23 -7.73 -5.43
N ARG A 203 31.39 -8.69 -5.85
CA ARG A 203 31.36 -10.04 -5.28
C ARG A 203 32.37 -10.97 -5.94
N THR A 204 32.75 -10.70 -7.18
CA THR A 204 33.61 -11.58 -7.98
C THR A 204 35.04 -11.07 -8.09
N VAL A 205 35.24 -9.76 -8.19
CA VAL A 205 36.55 -9.15 -8.42
C VAL A 205 37.10 -8.57 -7.12
N PRO A 206 38.33 -8.97 -6.71
CA PRO A 206 38.96 -8.41 -5.52
C PRO A 206 39.32 -6.93 -5.73
N PRO A 207 39.01 -6.05 -4.76
CA PRO A 207 39.41 -4.64 -4.81
C PRO A 207 40.93 -4.45 -4.85
N ALA A 208 41.39 -3.35 -5.45
CA ALA A 208 42.79 -2.96 -5.47
C ALA A 208 43.29 -2.48 -4.08
N ASP A 209 42.45 -1.75 -3.35
CA ASP A 209 42.79 -1.24 -2.02
C ASP A 209 43.03 -2.37 -1.01
N ALA A 210 44.19 -2.35 -0.34
CA ALA A 210 44.60 -3.42 0.57
C ALA A 210 43.59 -3.70 1.70
N LYS A 211 43.00 -2.65 2.31
CA LYS A 211 42.00 -2.80 3.38
C LYS A 211 40.70 -3.45 2.90
N LEU A 212 40.22 -3.06 1.71
CA LEU A 212 39.00 -3.61 1.13
C LEU A 212 39.22 -5.02 0.59
N ARG A 213 40.41 -5.29 0.04
CA ARG A 213 40.86 -6.60 -0.39
C ARG A 213 40.89 -7.60 0.77
N ARG A 214 41.40 -7.20 1.95
CA ARG A 214 41.37 -8.04 3.15
C ARG A 214 39.94 -8.43 3.54
N LYS A 215 39.02 -7.46 3.62
CA LYS A 215 37.60 -7.71 3.93
C LYS A 215 36.90 -8.59 2.89
N PHE A 216 37.24 -8.41 1.61
CA PHE A 216 36.73 -9.23 0.51
C PHE A 216 37.10 -10.71 0.72
N PHE A 217 38.39 -11.00 0.96
CA PHE A 217 38.85 -12.36 1.18
C PHE A 217 38.36 -12.96 2.49
N GLU A 218 38.25 -12.16 3.56
CA GLU A 218 37.64 -12.59 4.82
C GLU A 218 36.20 -13.05 4.61
N THR A 219 35.39 -12.25 3.93
CA THR A 219 33.99 -12.62 3.62
C THR A 219 33.93 -13.90 2.78
N LYS A 220 34.81 -14.04 1.78
CA LYS A 220 34.89 -15.23 0.93
C LYS A 220 35.33 -16.47 1.70
N PHE A 221 36.29 -16.33 2.61
CA PHE A 221 36.75 -17.42 3.46
C PHE A 221 35.66 -17.89 4.42
N THR A 222 34.89 -16.96 4.99
CA THR A 222 33.72 -17.28 5.82
C THR A 222 32.65 -18.02 5.02
N GLU A 223 32.35 -17.58 3.79
CA GLU A 223 31.40 -18.25 2.89
C GLU A 223 31.83 -19.70 2.60
N ILE A 224 33.11 -19.91 2.31
CA ILE A 224 33.66 -21.26 2.07
C ILE A 224 33.61 -22.11 3.35
N SER A 225 34.03 -21.55 4.48
CA SER A 225 34.02 -22.24 5.78
C SER A 225 32.61 -22.64 6.18
N GLN A 226 31.63 -21.75 6.02
CA GLN A 226 30.22 -22.05 6.27
C GLN A 226 29.71 -23.15 5.36
N ARG A 227 29.98 -23.08 4.04
CA ARG A 227 29.59 -24.14 3.11
C ARG A 227 30.21 -25.49 3.47
N LEU A 228 31.47 -25.48 3.90
CA LEU A 228 32.16 -26.68 4.35
C LEU A 228 31.52 -27.23 5.63
N LEU A 229 31.29 -26.39 6.64
CA LEU A 229 30.61 -26.77 7.88
C LEU A 229 29.21 -27.32 7.63
N CYS A 230 28.42 -26.68 6.77
CA CYS A 230 27.09 -27.17 6.37
C CYS A 230 27.14 -28.45 5.53
N SER A 231 28.26 -28.77 4.88
CA SER A 231 28.45 -30.04 4.17
C SER A 231 28.73 -31.21 5.12
N TYR A 232 29.28 -30.93 6.30
CA TYR A 232 29.39 -31.94 7.35
C TYR A 232 28.01 -32.17 7.96
N ARG A 233 27.54 -33.41 7.87
CA ARG A 233 26.26 -33.83 8.45
C ARG A 233 26.48 -34.14 9.93
N THR A 234 26.61 -33.11 10.75
CA THR A 234 26.58 -33.22 12.21
C THR A 234 25.16 -32.95 12.69
N ASP A 235 24.21 -33.80 12.30
CA ASP A 235 22.82 -33.67 12.74
C ASP A 235 22.70 -34.20 14.17
N ILE A 236 23.27 -33.43 15.09
CA ILE A 236 23.26 -33.68 16.53
C ILE A 236 21.82 -33.54 17.05
N ASP A 237 21.02 -32.70 16.39
CA ASP A 237 19.60 -32.50 16.72
C ASP A 237 18.79 -33.76 16.40
N GLU A 238 19.06 -34.46 15.30
CA GLU A 238 18.47 -35.77 15.00
C GLU A 238 18.80 -36.79 16.11
N LEU A 239 20.06 -36.87 16.54
CA LEU A 239 20.47 -37.75 17.63
C LEU A 239 19.77 -37.42 18.95
N PHE A 240 19.72 -36.15 19.35
CA PHE A 240 19.02 -35.76 20.59
C PHE A 240 17.52 -35.99 20.49
N SER A 241 16.91 -35.78 19.33
CA SER A 241 15.50 -36.08 19.12
C SER A 241 15.18 -37.57 19.26
N GLU A 242 16.12 -38.45 18.88
CA GLU A 242 15.97 -39.90 19.08
C GLU A 242 16.09 -40.26 20.56
N VAL A 243 17.06 -39.68 21.26
CA VAL A 243 17.24 -39.88 22.71
C VAL A 243 15.99 -39.42 23.48
N ASP A 244 15.47 -38.24 23.17
CA ASP A 244 14.24 -37.72 23.79
C ASP A 244 13.04 -38.61 23.49
N ARG A 245 12.94 -39.15 22.28
CA ARG A 245 11.89 -40.12 21.90
C ARG A 245 11.99 -41.40 22.72
N CYS A 246 13.20 -41.97 22.86
CA CYS A 246 13.43 -43.15 23.68
C CYS A 246 13.07 -42.89 25.15
N LEU A 247 13.44 -41.73 25.70
CA LEU A 247 13.10 -41.35 27.07
C LEU A 247 11.60 -41.16 27.25
N ALA A 248 10.91 -40.53 26.29
CA ALA A 248 9.46 -40.36 26.32
C ALA A 248 8.72 -41.70 26.32
N ILE A 249 9.16 -42.65 25.49
CA ILE A 249 8.61 -44.02 25.47
C ILE A 249 8.80 -44.69 26.83
N ASN A 250 10.01 -44.65 27.39
CA ASN A 250 10.29 -45.26 28.68
C ASN A 250 9.44 -44.65 29.81
N ARG A 251 9.30 -43.32 29.83
CA ARG A 251 8.44 -42.64 30.80
C ARG A 251 6.97 -43.02 30.65
N SER A 252 6.47 -43.12 29.42
CA SER A 252 5.09 -43.55 29.16
C SER A 252 4.83 -44.98 29.65
N VAL A 253 5.77 -45.91 29.46
CA VAL A 253 5.66 -47.28 29.98
C VAL A 253 5.62 -47.29 31.51
N LEU A 254 6.48 -46.50 32.16
CA LEU A 254 6.48 -46.38 33.62
C LEU A 254 5.17 -45.79 34.15
N GLN A 255 4.66 -44.74 33.50
CA GLN A 255 3.38 -44.13 33.86
C GLN A 255 2.20 -45.12 33.70
N GLN A 256 2.17 -45.90 32.62
CA GLN A 256 1.14 -46.93 32.43
C GLN A 256 1.18 -48.01 33.52
N LEU A 257 2.38 -48.37 34.00
CA LEU A 257 2.54 -49.29 35.12
C LEU A 257 2.05 -48.66 36.43
N GLU A 258 2.38 -47.39 36.65
CA GLU A 258 1.93 -46.62 37.82
C GLU A 258 0.40 -46.49 37.86
N GLU A 259 -0.24 -46.15 36.74
CA GLU A 259 -1.71 -46.08 36.63
C GLU A 259 -2.38 -47.44 36.87
N ARG A 260 -1.77 -48.54 36.40
CA ARG A 260 -2.28 -49.90 36.65
C ARG A 260 -2.14 -50.34 38.09
N CYS A 261 -1.01 -50.02 38.73
CA CYS A 261 -0.69 -50.49 40.08
C CYS A 261 -1.25 -49.57 41.18
N GLY A 262 -1.47 -48.29 40.89
CA GLY A 262 -1.97 -47.27 41.82
C GLY A 262 -3.49 -47.09 41.88
N ARG A 263 -4.28 -47.81 41.07
CA ARG A 263 -5.75 -47.75 41.09
C ARG A 263 -6.31 -48.38 42.36
N GLU A 264 -6.85 -47.58 43.29
CA GLU A 264 -7.50 -48.10 44.52
C GLU A 264 -8.61 -49.12 44.19
N LEU A 265 -8.56 -50.27 44.86
CA LEU A 265 -9.56 -51.33 44.70
C LEU A 265 -10.79 -51.09 45.56
N SER A 266 -11.98 -51.34 45.02
CA SER A 266 -13.24 -51.21 45.76
C SER A 266 -13.42 -52.32 46.80
N GLU A 267 -14.30 -52.10 47.78
CA GLU A 267 -14.63 -53.14 48.77
C GLU A 267 -15.24 -54.40 48.13
N GLU A 268 -16.01 -54.25 47.04
CA GLU A 268 -16.57 -55.37 46.27
C GLU A 268 -15.46 -56.19 45.60
N GLU A 269 -14.49 -55.52 44.96
CA GLU A 269 -13.33 -56.17 44.34
C GLU A 269 -12.49 -56.91 45.39
N TRP A 270 -12.28 -56.32 46.58
CA TRP A 270 -11.61 -57.02 47.68
C TRP A 270 -12.36 -58.26 48.18
N GLY A 271 -13.70 -58.21 48.22
CA GLY A 271 -14.53 -59.38 48.56
C GLY A 271 -14.39 -60.53 47.55
N GLU A 272 -14.31 -60.21 46.25
CA GLU A 272 -14.04 -61.20 45.20
C GLU A 272 -12.63 -61.80 45.35
N ILE A 273 -11.62 -60.97 45.61
CA ILE A 273 -10.23 -61.38 45.81
C ILE A 273 -10.10 -62.28 47.05
N GLN A 274 -10.81 -61.96 48.14
CA GLN A 274 -10.84 -62.78 49.35
C GLN A 274 -11.49 -64.15 49.09
N THR A 275 -12.60 -64.17 48.34
CA THR A 275 -13.25 -65.41 47.93
C THR A 275 -12.32 -66.26 47.04
N GLN A 276 -11.57 -65.62 46.15
CA GLN A 276 -10.57 -66.30 45.32
C GLN A 276 -9.41 -66.85 46.14
N ALA A 277 -8.93 -66.12 47.15
CA ALA A 277 -7.86 -66.58 48.04
C ALA A 277 -8.29 -67.81 48.85
N LEU A 278 -9.54 -67.83 49.35
CA LEU A 278 -10.11 -69.00 50.04
C LEU A 278 -10.17 -70.23 49.14
N ARG A 279 -10.54 -70.08 47.86
CA ARG A 279 -10.57 -71.18 46.88
C ARG A 279 -9.18 -71.74 46.55
N ARG A 280 -8.11 -70.95 46.73
CA ARG A 280 -6.74 -71.41 46.47
C ARG A 280 -6.18 -72.27 47.60
N GLU A 281 -6.86 -72.33 48.75
CA GLU A 281 -6.52 -73.20 49.89
C GLU A 281 -5.01 -73.25 50.19
N ALA A 282 -4.40 -72.09 50.44
CA ALA A 282 -3.00 -71.99 50.84
C ALA A 282 -2.91 -71.88 52.37
N PRO A 283 -2.68 -72.96 53.13
CA PRO A 283 -2.68 -72.93 54.60
C PRO A 283 -1.39 -72.36 55.21
N GLU A 284 -0.32 -72.23 54.42
CA GLU A 284 1.01 -71.82 54.84
C GLU A 284 1.44 -70.52 54.15
N CYS A 285 2.20 -69.69 54.88
CA CYS A 285 2.82 -68.49 54.37
C CYS A 285 4.01 -68.85 53.46
N PRO A 286 3.99 -68.51 52.16
CA PRO A 286 5.04 -68.95 51.24
C PRO A 286 6.41 -68.27 51.42
N ILE A 287 6.50 -67.25 52.28
CA ILE A 287 7.77 -66.57 52.61
C ILE A 287 8.55 -67.34 53.68
N CYS A 288 7.86 -67.80 54.73
CA CYS A 288 8.47 -68.45 55.89
C CYS A 288 8.12 -69.94 56.01
N LEU A 289 7.25 -70.46 55.13
CA LEU A 289 6.81 -71.85 55.07
C LEU A 289 6.13 -72.35 56.36
N THR A 290 5.41 -71.47 57.06
CA THR A 290 4.69 -71.82 58.30
C THR A 290 3.20 -71.49 58.20
N ALA A 291 2.35 -72.17 58.97
CA ALA A 291 0.91 -71.99 58.96
C ALA A 291 0.47 -70.51 59.12
N LEU A 292 -0.53 -70.09 58.36
CA LEU A 292 -1.02 -68.70 58.35
C LEU A 292 -1.67 -68.31 59.68
N ALA A 293 -2.46 -69.19 60.29
CA ALA A 293 -3.03 -69.00 61.62
C ALA A 293 -2.07 -69.52 62.72
N PRO A 294 -2.02 -68.89 63.92
CA PRO A 294 -2.88 -67.81 64.44
C PRO A 294 -2.32 -66.38 64.26
N ARG A 295 -1.42 -66.16 63.30
CA ARG A 295 -0.71 -64.87 63.11
C ARG A 295 -1.52 -63.90 62.24
N GLU A 296 -1.26 -62.60 62.36
CA GLU A 296 -1.84 -61.58 61.48
C GLU A 296 -1.47 -61.85 60.02
N THR A 297 -2.47 -61.91 59.15
CA THR A 297 -2.30 -62.18 57.73
C THR A 297 -2.65 -60.97 56.87
N VAL A 298 -2.05 -60.91 55.70
CA VAL A 298 -2.26 -59.85 54.73
C VAL A 298 -2.63 -60.50 53.40
N LEU A 299 -3.74 -60.06 52.84
CA LEU A 299 -4.22 -60.43 51.52
C LEU A 299 -3.71 -59.41 50.50
N LEU A 300 -3.13 -59.91 49.42
CA LEU A 300 -2.71 -59.10 48.30
C LEU A 300 -3.79 -59.06 47.22
N SER A 301 -3.85 -57.97 46.46
CA SER A 301 -4.74 -57.82 45.30
C SER A 301 -4.58 -58.92 44.23
N CYS A 302 -3.46 -59.63 44.21
CA CYS A 302 -3.24 -60.81 43.36
C CYS A 302 -3.78 -62.12 43.97
N SER A 303 -4.62 -62.05 45.01
CA SER A 303 -5.24 -63.16 45.77
C SER A 303 -4.26 -64.09 46.50
N HIS A 304 -3.05 -63.62 46.80
CA HIS A 304 -2.07 -64.34 47.62
C HIS A 304 -2.07 -63.82 49.06
N VAL A 305 -1.83 -64.72 50.02
CA VAL A 305 -1.87 -64.42 51.45
C VAL A 305 -0.52 -64.71 52.10
N PHE A 306 -0.08 -63.81 52.96
CA PHE A 306 1.18 -63.91 53.70
C PHE A 306 0.99 -63.48 55.16
N HIS A 307 1.93 -63.82 56.05
CA HIS A 307 2.00 -63.15 57.34
C HIS A 307 2.39 -61.67 57.15
N ARG A 308 1.77 -60.78 57.91
CA ARG A 308 2.05 -59.34 57.88
C ARG A 308 3.54 -59.05 58.08
N ALA A 309 4.16 -59.66 59.09
CA ALA A 309 5.57 -59.48 59.40
C ALA A 309 6.50 -60.00 58.30
N CYS A 310 6.17 -61.13 57.68
CA CYS A 310 6.98 -61.72 56.61
C CYS A 310 6.94 -60.87 55.34
N LEU A 311 5.75 -60.36 54.97
CA LEU A 311 5.62 -59.47 53.82
C LEU A 311 6.32 -58.13 54.06
N HIS A 312 6.18 -57.55 55.26
CA HIS A 312 6.81 -56.29 55.62
C HIS A 312 8.35 -56.36 55.56
N ALA A 313 8.93 -57.42 56.13
CA ALA A 313 10.38 -57.63 56.08
C ALA A 313 10.88 -57.80 54.63
N LEU A 314 10.09 -58.42 53.77
CA LEU A 314 10.41 -58.58 52.35
C LEU A 314 10.33 -57.23 51.60
N GLU A 315 9.34 -56.41 51.89
CA GLU A 315 9.16 -55.06 51.31
C GLU A 315 10.34 -54.15 51.66
N GLU A 316 10.76 -54.14 52.93
CA GLU A 316 11.96 -53.41 53.40
C GLU A 316 13.23 -53.87 52.69
N PHE A 317 13.39 -55.19 52.51
CA PHE A 317 14.59 -55.76 51.92
C PHE A 317 14.69 -55.55 50.40
N SER A 318 13.56 -55.60 49.67
CA SER A 318 13.59 -55.73 48.21
C SER A 318 13.74 -54.40 47.46
N LEU A 319 13.24 -53.29 48.00
CA LEU A 319 13.09 -52.05 47.22
C LEU A 319 13.35 -50.75 48.00
N GLY A 320 13.58 -50.82 49.32
CA GLY A 320 13.69 -49.64 50.18
C GLY A 320 12.37 -48.86 50.31
N GLU A 321 12.28 -47.99 51.31
CA GLU A 321 11.05 -47.23 51.64
C GLU A 321 10.54 -46.30 50.52
N SER A 322 11.34 -46.05 49.48
CA SER A 322 11.08 -45.04 48.44
C SER A 322 10.54 -45.61 47.12
N ALA A 323 10.26 -46.91 47.03
CA ALA A 323 9.71 -47.50 45.82
C ALA A 323 8.19 -47.33 45.75
N PRO A 324 7.63 -46.86 44.61
CA PRO A 324 6.21 -46.58 44.49
C PRO A 324 5.33 -47.84 44.45
N PHE A 325 5.90 -49.02 44.14
CA PHE A 325 5.15 -50.28 44.03
C PHE A 325 5.95 -51.48 44.56
N HIS A 326 5.25 -52.41 45.21
CA HIS A 326 5.80 -53.70 45.62
C HIS A 326 5.27 -54.83 44.72
N ALA A 327 6.13 -55.81 44.45
CA ALA A 327 5.81 -56.98 43.62
C ALA A 327 5.63 -58.23 44.48
N CYS A 328 4.59 -59.01 44.21
CA CYS A 328 4.26 -60.20 44.99
C CYS A 328 5.36 -61.27 44.80
N PRO A 329 5.89 -61.90 45.87
CA PRO A 329 6.96 -62.89 45.73
C PRO A 329 6.55 -64.14 44.92
N LEU A 330 5.26 -64.45 44.83
CA LEU A 330 4.76 -65.63 44.13
C LEU A 330 4.52 -65.38 42.65
N CYS A 331 3.78 -64.32 42.32
CA CYS A 331 3.35 -64.07 40.94
C CYS A 331 4.02 -62.86 40.29
N ARG A 332 4.86 -62.12 41.04
CA ARG A 332 5.58 -60.91 40.60
C ARG A 332 4.71 -59.75 40.12
N CYS A 333 3.39 -59.87 40.25
CA CYS A 333 2.46 -58.77 39.98
C CYS A 333 2.63 -57.67 41.03
N CYS A 334 2.49 -56.41 40.61
CA CYS A 334 2.21 -55.31 41.55
C CYS A 334 1.03 -55.69 42.45
N TYR A 335 1.07 -55.27 43.70
CA TYR A 335 -0.06 -55.47 44.58
C TYR A 335 -0.40 -54.27 45.46
N GLN A 336 -1.69 -54.13 45.75
CA GLN A 336 -2.18 -53.51 46.99
C GLN A 336 -2.38 -54.59 48.05
N LYS A 337 -2.34 -54.19 49.32
CA LYS A 337 -2.42 -55.10 50.47
C LYS A 337 -3.54 -54.69 51.42
N ARG A 338 -4.29 -55.67 51.92
CA ARG A 338 -5.33 -55.51 52.94
C ARG A 338 -5.02 -56.43 54.11
N ILE A 339 -5.00 -55.87 55.32
CA ILE A 339 -4.82 -56.66 56.54
C ILE A 339 -6.13 -57.41 56.79
N LEU A 340 -6.04 -58.72 56.99
CA LEU A 340 -7.17 -59.52 57.41
C LEU A 340 -7.13 -59.61 58.94
N GLU A 341 -8.14 -59.04 59.59
CA GLU A 341 -8.36 -59.27 61.02
C GLU A 341 -8.95 -60.68 61.19
N CYS A 342 -8.32 -61.47 62.06
CA CYS A 342 -8.72 -62.85 62.36
C CYS A 342 -9.99 -62.94 63.19
#